data_AF-A0A229WAB6-F1
#
_entry.id   AF-A0A229WAB6-F1
#
_cell.length_a   1.000
_cell.length_b   1.000
_cell.length_c   1.000
_cell.angle_alpha   90.00
_cell.angle_beta   90.00
_cell.angle_gamma   90.00
#
_symmetry.space_group_name_H-M   'P 1'
#
loop_
_entity.id
_entity.type
_entity.pdbx_description
1 polymer ?
#
loop_
_entity_poly.entity_id
_entity_poly.type
_entity_poly.pdbx_seq_one_letter_code
_entity_poly.pdbx_strand_id
1 'polypeptide(L)'
;MAEKDQDHPPSAPPPTSYMSEPTSDPALLDPFRAIAWSNSLLNSPDYYPIRTWSRLFKPHTGEDGFFASTLATSSTIPHCLTLRRRNLLPPPQEPPVWPSPTATPSSAPSPIPPDIIMMVDLATPGVSGHPSTAHGGVVATLIDEAMSLAVAIHAPSSGDHPRGAIYTAQLDVRYKKPLRVPGLVVIRAKVVARVGRKYWVRAQAVQEESDENNGRGLGGPLEWAKKKTVVTDAMAFWIQTAPSL
;
A
#
# COMPACT_ATOMS: atom_id res chain seq x y z
N MET A 1 18.19 39.57 -6.15
CA MET A 1 18.17 38.10 -6.35
C MET A 1 17.94 37.50 -4.98
N ALA A 2 16.73 37.02 -4.70
CA ALA A 2 16.44 36.39 -3.42
C ALA A 2 16.90 34.93 -3.48
N GLU A 3 17.83 34.59 -2.60
CA GLU A 3 18.28 33.25 -2.33
C GLU A 3 17.05 32.44 -1.87
N LYS A 4 16.69 31.44 -2.66
CA LYS A 4 15.55 30.58 -2.37
C LYS A 4 16.07 29.56 -1.35
N ASP A 5 15.91 29.87 -0.06
CA ASP A 5 16.15 28.91 1.02
C ASP A 5 15.41 27.61 0.67
N GLN A 6 16.17 26.57 0.33
CA GLN A 6 15.65 25.21 0.32
C GLN A 6 15.64 24.77 1.78
N ASP A 7 14.54 25.08 2.47
CA ASP A 7 14.27 24.78 3.89
C ASP A 7 14.27 23.28 4.24
N HIS A 8 14.61 22.41 3.29
CA HIS A 8 14.65 20.97 3.47
C HIS A 8 16.01 20.46 2.97
N PRO A 9 16.81 19.80 3.83
CA PRO A 9 18.00 19.12 3.35
C PRO A 9 17.57 18.13 2.26
N PRO A 10 18.32 18.02 1.14
CA PRO A 10 17.98 17.06 0.10
C PRO A 10 17.88 15.67 0.73
N SER A 11 16.75 15.00 0.51
CA SER A 11 16.59 13.59 0.86
C SER A 11 17.82 12.83 0.36
N ALA A 12 18.41 11.97 1.20
CA ALA A 12 19.54 11.17 0.77
C ALA A 12 19.11 10.40 -0.50
N PRO A 13 19.81 10.57 -1.65
CA PRO A 13 19.43 9.90 -2.87
C PRO A 13 19.54 8.40 -2.58
N PRO A 14 18.42 7.68 -2.65
CA PRO A 14 18.47 6.28 -2.35
C PRO A 14 19.11 5.54 -3.51
N PRO A 15 19.67 4.36 -3.25
CA PRO A 15 19.88 3.41 -4.32
C PRO A 15 18.53 3.22 -5.03
N THR A 16 18.45 3.62 -6.30
CA THR A 16 17.31 3.40 -7.20
C THR A 16 16.85 1.93 -7.25
N SER A 17 17.71 1.03 -6.75
CA SER A 17 17.47 -0.38 -6.55
C SER A 17 16.20 -0.69 -5.74
N TYR A 18 15.90 -0.02 -4.64
CA TYR A 18 14.90 -0.57 -3.70
C TYR A 18 13.45 -0.59 -4.19
N MET A 19 13.10 0.28 -5.15
CA MET A 19 11.75 0.32 -5.74
C MET A 19 11.63 -0.50 -7.02
N SER A 20 12.75 -1.02 -7.55
CA SER A 20 12.82 -1.64 -8.88
C SER A 20 13.49 -3.01 -8.89
N GLU A 21 14.43 -3.26 -7.98
CA GLU A 21 15.16 -4.51 -7.84
C GLU A 21 14.40 -5.51 -6.95
N PRO A 22 14.28 -6.77 -7.42
CA PRO A 22 13.74 -7.83 -6.60
C PRO A 22 14.53 -8.05 -5.31
N THR A 23 13.84 -8.33 -4.21
CA THR A 23 14.46 -8.80 -2.97
C THR A 23 14.37 -10.33 -2.87
N SER A 24 15.45 -10.97 -2.42
CA SER A 24 15.49 -12.38 -2.07
C SER A 24 15.72 -12.63 -0.57
N ASP A 25 15.61 -11.57 0.25
CA ASP A 25 15.88 -11.60 1.69
C ASP A 25 14.89 -12.51 2.43
N PRO A 26 15.33 -13.66 2.99
CA PRO A 26 14.43 -14.59 3.66
C PRO A 26 13.69 -13.97 4.85
N ALA A 27 14.32 -13.05 5.58
CA ALA A 27 13.70 -12.40 6.74
C ALA A 27 12.47 -11.55 6.35
N LEU A 28 12.43 -11.05 5.12
CA LEU A 28 11.28 -10.33 4.58
C LEU A 28 10.23 -11.27 3.96
N LEU A 29 10.65 -12.41 3.41
CA LEU A 29 9.78 -13.31 2.64
C LEU A 29 9.11 -14.38 3.51
N ASP A 30 9.83 -14.97 4.45
CA ASP A 30 9.39 -16.14 5.22
C ASP A 30 8.11 -15.91 6.04
N PRO A 31 7.90 -14.74 6.70
CA PRO A 31 6.64 -14.46 7.37
C PRO A 31 5.41 -14.57 6.45
N PHE A 32 5.57 -14.18 5.17
CA PHE A 32 4.51 -14.22 4.17
C PHE A 32 4.42 -15.56 3.43
N ARG A 33 5.47 -16.39 3.45
CA ARG A 33 5.43 -17.76 2.90
C ARG A 33 4.62 -18.71 3.78
N ALA A 34 4.59 -18.45 5.09
CA ALA A 34 3.86 -19.27 6.05
C ALA A 34 2.33 -19.17 5.91
N ILE A 35 1.82 -18.11 5.27
CA ILE A 35 0.38 -17.89 5.06
C ILE A 35 0.03 -18.21 3.60
N ALA A 36 -0.89 -19.16 3.39
CA ALA A 36 -1.21 -19.69 2.06
C ALA A 36 -1.58 -18.60 1.04
N TRP A 37 -2.39 -17.61 1.45
CA TRP A 37 -2.79 -16.51 0.57
C TRP A 37 -1.63 -15.62 0.15
N SER A 38 -0.81 -15.11 1.09
CA SER A 38 0.35 -14.29 0.72
C SER A 38 1.40 -15.10 -0.03
N ASN A 39 1.58 -16.38 0.27
CA ASN A 39 2.46 -17.27 -0.50
C ASN A 39 1.99 -17.41 -1.95
N SER A 40 0.68 -17.50 -2.20
CA SER A 40 0.14 -17.48 -3.56
C SER A 40 0.45 -16.16 -4.29
N LEU A 41 0.41 -15.02 -3.58
CA LEU A 41 0.79 -13.72 -4.16
C LEU A 41 2.29 -13.65 -4.47
N LEU A 42 3.14 -14.17 -3.58
CA LEU A 42 4.60 -14.24 -3.77
C LEU A 42 5.00 -15.04 -5.02
N ASN A 43 4.25 -16.11 -5.31
CA ASN A 43 4.50 -16.99 -6.45
C ASN A 43 3.77 -16.55 -7.74
N SER A 44 3.10 -15.39 -7.73
CA SER A 44 2.43 -14.88 -8.92
C SER A 44 3.45 -14.54 -10.01
N PRO A 45 3.25 -14.99 -11.27
CA PRO A 45 4.16 -14.66 -12.36
C PRO A 45 4.11 -13.17 -12.72
N ASP A 46 3.03 -12.47 -12.39
CA ASP A 46 2.82 -11.06 -12.72
C ASP A 46 3.58 -10.10 -11.81
N TYR A 47 4.05 -10.59 -10.65
CA TYR A 47 4.63 -9.77 -9.59
C TYR A 47 6.01 -10.28 -9.17
N TYR A 48 6.76 -9.40 -8.51
CA TYR A 48 8.00 -9.75 -7.84
C TYR A 48 8.13 -8.94 -6.53
N PRO A 49 8.73 -9.52 -5.48
CA PRO A 49 8.90 -8.84 -4.20
C PRO A 49 9.99 -7.78 -4.28
N ILE A 50 9.75 -6.62 -3.68
CA ILE A 50 10.71 -5.53 -3.46
C ILE A 50 10.66 -5.14 -1.98
N ARG A 51 11.69 -4.44 -1.49
CA ARG A 51 11.61 -3.88 -0.13
C ARG A 51 10.55 -2.77 -0.08
N THR A 52 9.78 -2.69 1.00
CA THR A 52 8.87 -1.56 1.21
C THR A 52 9.70 -0.31 1.52
N TRP A 53 9.68 0.68 0.63
CA TRP A 53 10.58 1.84 0.71
C TRP A 53 10.50 2.61 2.04
N SER A 54 9.28 2.84 2.52
CA SER A 54 9.00 3.50 3.80
C SER A 54 9.42 2.68 5.03
N ARG A 55 9.85 1.44 4.88
CA ARG A 55 10.43 0.63 5.96
C ARG A 55 11.94 0.81 6.09
N LEU A 56 12.53 1.73 5.31
CA LEU A 56 13.95 2.05 5.32
C LEU A 56 14.14 3.45 5.92
N PHE A 57 14.45 3.48 7.22
CA PHE A 57 14.74 4.72 7.95
C PHE A 57 15.94 5.44 7.33
N LYS A 58 15.85 6.76 7.18
CA LYS A 58 16.92 7.61 6.64
C LYS A 58 17.51 8.46 7.76
N PRO A 59 18.59 8.03 8.44
CA PRO A 59 19.09 8.69 9.65
C PRO A 59 19.46 10.17 9.47
N HIS A 60 19.91 10.54 8.27
CA HIS A 60 20.35 11.90 7.98
C HIS A 60 19.22 12.91 7.85
N THR A 61 18.04 12.48 7.40
CA THR A 61 16.88 13.37 7.18
C THR A 61 15.71 13.08 8.11
N GLY A 62 15.74 11.95 8.82
CA GLY A 62 14.62 11.45 9.62
C GLY A 62 13.46 10.90 8.78
N GLU A 63 13.56 10.92 7.45
CA GLU A 63 12.51 10.45 6.55
C GLU A 63 12.19 8.96 6.82
N ASP A 64 10.91 8.65 6.68
CA ASP A 64 10.31 7.33 6.91
C ASP A 64 10.37 6.81 8.35
N GLY A 65 10.79 7.62 9.34
CA GLY A 65 10.78 7.22 10.75
C GLY A 65 9.42 6.75 11.27
N PHE A 66 8.32 7.25 10.70
CA PHE A 66 6.98 6.78 11.06
C PHE A 66 6.75 5.30 10.68
N PHE A 67 7.05 4.88 9.45
CA PHE A 67 6.85 3.51 9.00
C PHE A 67 7.99 2.57 9.39
N ALA A 68 9.23 3.06 9.39
CA ALA A 68 10.44 2.29 9.67
C ALA A 68 10.72 2.11 11.18
N SER A 69 10.10 2.92 12.03
CA SER A 69 10.28 2.85 13.49
C SER A 69 8.95 2.80 14.24
N THR A 70 8.13 3.86 14.20
CA THR A 70 6.91 3.96 15.03
C THR A 70 5.93 2.82 14.76
N LEU A 71 5.73 2.45 13.49
CA LEU A 71 4.89 1.33 13.07
C LEU A 71 5.68 0.03 12.90
N ALA A 72 6.98 -0.02 13.18
CA ALA A 72 7.83 -1.19 12.96
C ALA A 72 8.16 -1.93 14.27
N THR A 73 7.13 -2.27 15.03
CA THR A 73 7.29 -2.98 16.31
C THR A 73 6.57 -4.31 16.32
N SER A 74 6.93 -5.18 17.26
CA SER A 74 6.24 -6.46 17.49
C SER A 74 4.78 -6.32 17.91
N SER A 75 4.37 -5.15 18.40
CA SER A 75 2.99 -4.85 18.82
C SER A 75 2.21 -4.04 17.79
N THR A 76 2.84 -3.61 16.69
CA THR A 76 2.21 -2.81 15.63
C THR A 76 2.22 -3.56 14.29
N ILE A 77 3.22 -3.33 13.45
CA ILE A 77 3.40 -4.00 12.17
C ILE A 77 4.78 -4.67 12.20
N PRO A 78 4.90 -5.93 12.62
CA PRO A 78 6.18 -6.63 12.62
C PRO A 78 6.70 -6.88 11.20
N HIS A 79 5.83 -7.22 10.25
CA HIS A 79 6.22 -7.58 8.88
C HIS A 79 5.46 -6.78 7.82
N CYS A 80 6.19 -6.27 6.83
CA CYS A 80 5.63 -5.53 5.70
C CYS A 80 6.48 -5.82 4.45
N LEU A 81 5.82 -6.15 3.35
CA LEU A 81 6.47 -6.46 2.08
C LEU A 81 5.66 -5.90 0.91
N THR A 82 6.36 -5.37 -0.09
CA THR A 82 5.75 -4.85 -1.31
C THR A 82 6.01 -5.81 -2.47
N LEU A 83 4.98 -6.09 -3.27
CA LEU A 83 5.09 -6.74 -4.57
C LEU A 83 4.85 -5.71 -5.66
N ARG A 84 5.77 -5.65 -6.61
CA ARG A 84 5.68 -4.79 -7.79
C ARG A 84 5.25 -5.60 -9.00
N ARG A 85 4.34 -5.05 -9.79
CA ARG A 85 3.95 -5.65 -11.08
C ARG A 85 5.13 -5.58 -12.05
N ARG A 86 5.43 -6.70 -12.73
CA ARG A 86 6.52 -6.80 -13.72
C ARG A 86 6.29 -5.88 -14.91
N ASN A 87 5.10 -5.98 -15.49
CA ASN A 87 4.71 -5.24 -16.69
C ASN A 87 3.77 -4.09 -16.32
N LEU A 88 4.32 -2.88 -16.23
CA LEU A 88 3.55 -1.67 -15.99
C LEU A 88 3.07 -1.09 -17.31
N LEU A 89 1.79 -0.72 -17.34
CA LEU A 89 1.20 0.02 -18.45
C LEU A 89 1.21 1.51 -18.10
N PRO A 90 1.48 2.41 -19.07
CA PRO A 90 1.34 3.84 -18.85
C PRO A 90 -0.06 4.18 -18.31
N PRO A 91 -0.18 5.08 -17.31
CA PRO A 91 -1.49 5.50 -16.83
C PRO A 91 -2.30 6.19 -17.93
N PRO A 92 -3.63 5.95 -18.00
CA PRO A 92 -4.53 6.71 -18.87
C PRO A 92 -4.43 8.23 -18.64
N GLN A 93 -4.67 9.02 -19.69
CA GLN A 93 -4.63 10.49 -19.63
C GLN A 93 -6.01 11.13 -19.40
N GLU A 94 -7.01 10.34 -19.06
CA GLU A 94 -8.36 10.78 -18.76
C GLU A 94 -8.61 10.73 -17.26
N PRO A 95 -9.16 11.80 -16.64
CA PRO A 95 -9.44 11.79 -15.22
C PRO A 95 -10.57 10.81 -14.91
N PRO A 96 -10.46 9.98 -13.85
CA PRO A 96 -11.53 9.09 -13.46
C PRO A 96 -12.70 9.89 -12.87
N VAL A 97 -13.89 9.30 -12.91
CA VAL A 97 -15.05 9.84 -12.20
C VAL A 97 -14.83 9.66 -10.70
N TRP A 98 -14.83 10.78 -9.97
CA TRP A 98 -14.78 10.72 -8.51
C TRP A 98 -16.12 10.23 -7.95
N PRO A 99 -16.14 9.21 -7.09
CA PRO A 99 -17.38 8.72 -6.53
C PRO A 99 -18.03 9.78 -5.63
N SER A 100 -19.36 9.93 -5.72
CA SER A 100 -20.12 10.76 -4.79
C SER A 100 -19.88 10.32 -3.33
N PRO A 101 -19.91 11.23 -2.34
CA PRO A 101 -19.99 10.88 -0.92
C PRO A 101 -21.09 9.85 -0.58
N THR A 102 -22.18 9.83 -1.34
CA THR A 102 -23.31 8.90 -1.14
C THR A 102 -23.26 7.66 -2.04
N ALA A 103 -22.27 7.56 -2.94
CA ALA A 103 -22.14 6.42 -3.82
C ALA A 103 -21.88 5.15 -3.00
N THR A 104 -22.56 4.05 -3.39
CA THR A 104 -22.28 2.75 -2.81
C THR A 104 -20.82 2.37 -3.14
N PRO A 105 -20.02 1.94 -2.15
CA PRO A 105 -18.63 1.58 -2.40
C PRO A 105 -18.57 0.37 -3.35
N SER A 106 -18.37 0.62 -4.64
CA SER A 106 -18.26 -0.36 -5.75
C SER A 106 -17.91 -1.78 -5.28
N SER A 107 -18.85 -2.70 -5.49
CA SER A 107 -18.95 -4.00 -4.79
C SER A 107 -18.11 -5.13 -5.40
N ALA A 108 -17.43 -4.92 -6.52
CA ALA A 108 -16.51 -5.90 -7.09
C ALA A 108 -15.04 -5.54 -6.74
N PRO A 109 -14.17 -6.54 -6.49
CA PRO A 109 -12.74 -6.34 -6.63
C PRO A 109 -12.49 -5.68 -7.99
N SER A 110 -11.69 -4.61 -8.02
CA SER A 110 -11.34 -3.96 -9.28
C SER A 110 -10.90 -5.04 -10.29
N PRO A 111 -11.51 -5.14 -11.50
CA PRO A 111 -11.04 -6.05 -12.55
C PRO A 111 -9.64 -5.64 -13.03
N ILE A 112 -9.20 -4.45 -12.64
CA ILE A 112 -7.93 -3.88 -13.00
C ILE A 112 -6.85 -4.41 -12.06
N PRO A 113 -5.84 -5.11 -12.57
CA PRO A 113 -4.75 -5.62 -11.75
C PRO A 113 -3.98 -4.47 -11.07
N PRO A 114 -3.57 -4.64 -9.79
CA PRO A 114 -2.82 -3.63 -9.07
C PRO A 114 -1.41 -3.46 -9.63
N ASP A 115 -0.88 -2.24 -9.56
CA ASP A 115 0.51 -1.96 -9.90
C ASP A 115 1.43 -2.33 -8.73
N ILE A 116 0.93 -2.13 -7.50
CA ILE A 116 1.56 -2.48 -6.24
C ILE A 116 0.61 -3.32 -5.38
N ILE A 117 1.14 -4.37 -4.76
CA ILE A 117 0.49 -5.09 -3.67
C ILE A 117 1.35 -4.92 -2.42
N MET A 118 0.81 -4.39 -1.33
CA MET A 118 1.49 -4.31 -0.04
C MET A 118 0.88 -5.34 0.91
N MET A 119 1.68 -6.30 1.35
CA MET A 119 1.30 -7.31 2.33
C MET A 119 1.79 -6.88 3.70
N VAL A 120 0.89 -6.89 4.67
CA VAL A 120 1.13 -6.31 6.00
C VAL A 120 0.62 -7.26 7.07
N ASP A 121 1.51 -7.69 7.95
CA ASP A 121 1.14 -8.43 9.15
C ASP A 121 0.84 -7.43 10.28
N LEU A 122 -0.38 -7.46 10.81
CA LEU A 122 -0.82 -6.57 11.88
C LEU A 122 -0.83 -7.31 13.22
N ALA A 123 -0.08 -6.78 14.17
CA ALA A 123 -0.02 -7.26 15.54
C ALA A 123 -0.92 -6.43 16.47
N THR A 124 -1.13 -6.92 17.68
CA THR A 124 -1.87 -6.22 18.74
C THR A 124 -0.96 -5.97 19.95
N PRO A 125 -1.29 -5.00 20.82
CA PRO A 125 -2.44 -4.09 20.76
C PRO A 125 -2.22 -2.82 19.95
N GLY A 126 -1.00 -2.54 19.48
CA GLY A 126 -0.57 -1.21 19.03
C GLY A 126 -1.29 -0.61 17.82
N VAL A 127 -1.99 -1.43 17.01
CA VAL A 127 -2.82 -0.95 15.89
C VAL A 127 -4.33 -0.96 16.19
N SER A 128 -4.75 -1.42 17.36
CA SER A 128 -6.16 -1.67 17.67
C SER A 128 -6.89 -0.37 18.00
N GLY A 129 -8.05 -0.13 17.39
CA GLY A 129 -8.96 0.95 17.78
C GLY A 129 -10.14 0.47 18.64
N HIS A 130 -10.51 -0.80 18.46
CA HIS A 130 -11.52 -1.53 19.24
C HIS A 130 -11.00 -2.96 19.44
N PRO A 131 -11.62 -3.78 20.34
CA PRO A 131 -11.24 -5.18 20.49
C PRO A 131 -11.17 -5.91 19.15
N SER A 132 -10.02 -6.52 18.89
CA SER A 132 -9.70 -7.30 17.68
C SER A 132 -9.98 -6.57 16.36
N THR A 133 -9.88 -5.23 16.34
CA THR A 133 -10.19 -4.40 15.19
C THR A 133 -9.17 -3.28 15.03
N ALA A 134 -8.54 -3.20 13.85
CA ALA A 134 -7.57 -2.14 13.56
C ALA A 134 -8.24 -0.76 13.63
N HIS A 135 -7.51 0.23 14.16
CA HIS A 135 -7.94 1.61 14.14
C HIS A 135 -8.06 2.10 12.68
N GLY A 136 -9.13 2.80 12.33
CA GLY A 136 -9.37 3.26 10.95
C GLY A 136 -8.21 4.09 10.40
N GLY A 137 -7.61 4.94 11.26
CA GLY A 137 -6.40 5.69 10.92
C GLY A 137 -5.21 4.84 10.48
N VAL A 138 -4.98 3.67 11.09
CA VAL A 138 -3.91 2.74 10.64
C VAL A 138 -4.23 2.22 9.25
N VAL A 139 -5.49 1.85 8.98
CA VAL A 139 -5.90 1.37 7.66
C VAL A 139 -5.74 2.45 6.60
N ALA A 140 -6.13 3.70 6.89
CA ALA A 140 -5.93 4.84 6.01
C ALA A 140 -4.44 5.11 5.72
N THR A 141 -3.58 5.02 6.75
CA THR A 141 -2.12 5.14 6.62
C THR A 141 -1.54 4.07 5.69
N LEU A 142 -1.97 2.80 5.81
CA LEU A 142 -1.51 1.73 4.92
C LEU A 142 -1.98 1.91 3.48
N ILE A 143 -3.19 2.44 3.30
CA ILE A 143 -3.72 2.78 1.98
C ILE A 143 -2.92 3.91 1.34
N ASP A 144 -2.68 5.01 2.07
CA ASP A 144 -1.91 6.15 1.58
C ASP A 144 -0.51 5.73 1.15
N GLU A 145 0.17 4.93 1.98
CA GLU A 145 1.51 4.43 1.67
C GLU A 145 1.53 3.54 0.43
N ALA A 146 0.63 2.54 0.33
CA ALA A 146 0.57 1.67 -0.85
C ALA A 146 0.28 2.45 -2.14
N MET A 147 -0.59 3.46 -2.07
CA MET A 147 -0.89 4.34 -3.19
C MET A 147 0.31 5.22 -3.56
N SER A 148 1.03 5.77 -2.58
CA SER A 148 2.27 6.52 -2.77
C SER A 148 3.36 5.69 -3.47
N LEU A 149 3.54 4.42 -3.05
CA LEU A 149 4.44 3.48 -3.72
C LEU A 149 4.01 3.20 -5.16
N ALA A 150 2.70 3.10 -5.44
CA ALA A 150 2.19 2.93 -6.79
C ALA A 150 2.47 4.18 -7.66
N VAL A 151 2.36 5.39 -7.12
CA VAL A 151 2.73 6.61 -7.84
C VAL A 151 4.23 6.64 -8.15
N ALA A 152 5.06 6.29 -7.17
CA ALA A 152 6.51 6.31 -7.29
C ALA A 152 7.05 5.46 -8.44
N ILE A 153 6.46 4.29 -8.71
CA ILE A 153 6.90 3.41 -9.82
C ILE A 153 6.50 3.93 -11.21
N HIS A 154 5.61 4.92 -11.30
CA HIS A 154 5.22 5.61 -12.53
C HIS A 154 5.86 7.01 -12.68
N ALA A 155 6.42 7.54 -11.59
CA ALA A 155 7.11 8.82 -11.60
C ALA A 155 8.43 8.71 -12.36
N PRO A 156 8.80 9.71 -13.19
CA PRO A 156 10.13 9.74 -13.79
C PRO A 156 11.18 9.78 -12.68
N SER A 157 12.27 9.04 -12.85
CA SER A 157 13.41 9.07 -11.92
C SER A 157 14.03 10.47 -11.92
N SER A 158 13.60 11.32 -11.00
CA SER A 158 14.31 12.56 -10.68
C SER A 158 15.51 12.21 -9.81
N GLY A 159 16.73 12.49 -10.29
CA GLY A 159 18.00 12.03 -9.70
C GLY A 159 18.20 12.26 -8.20
N ASP A 160 17.46 13.19 -7.59
CA ASP A 160 17.58 13.54 -6.18
C ASP A 160 16.60 12.79 -5.26
N HIS A 161 15.47 12.29 -5.77
CA HIS A 161 14.48 11.56 -4.96
C HIS A 161 13.62 10.64 -5.85
N PRO A 162 13.44 9.34 -5.50
CA PRO A 162 12.75 8.37 -6.34
C PRO A 162 11.27 8.69 -6.54
N ARG A 163 10.66 9.44 -5.62
CA ARG A 163 9.27 9.92 -5.76
C ARG A 163 9.21 11.33 -6.38
N GLY A 164 10.32 12.04 -6.52
CA GLY A 164 10.33 13.48 -6.76
C GLY A 164 9.53 14.25 -5.70
N ALA A 165 9.18 15.50 -6.00
CA ALA A 165 8.30 16.33 -5.17
C ALA A 165 6.83 16.00 -5.49
N ILE A 166 6.37 14.82 -5.07
CA ILE A 166 5.00 14.33 -5.29
C ILE A 166 4.32 14.10 -3.94
N TYR A 167 3.16 14.73 -3.72
CA TYR A 167 2.48 14.73 -2.43
C TYR A 167 1.03 14.30 -2.54
N THR A 168 0.53 13.59 -1.52
CA THR A 168 -0.90 13.29 -1.37
C THR A 168 -1.65 14.61 -1.28
N ALA A 169 -2.57 14.87 -2.21
CA ALA A 169 -3.38 16.09 -2.20
C ALA A 169 -4.79 15.83 -1.67
N GLN A 170 -5.33 14.62 -1.92
CA GLN A 170 -6.62 14.19 -1.38
C GLN A 170 -6.66 12.68 -1.25
N LEU A 171 -7.26 12.21 -0.15
CA LEU A 171 -7.51 10.79 0.12
C LEU A 171 -8.94 10.61 0.62
N ASP A 172 -9.75 9.87 -0.14
CA ASP A 172 -11.11 9.46 0.21
C ASP A 172 -11.10 7.97 0.56
N VAL A 173 -11.46 7.65 1.81
CA VAL A 173 -11.44 6.29 2.36
C VAL A 173 -12.86 5.85 2.71
N ARG A 174 -13.25 4.68 2.19
CA ARG A 174 -14.55 4.04 2.40
C ARG A 174 -14.39 2.73 3.18
N TYR A 175 -14.62 2.78 4.48
CA TYR A 175 -14.63 1.60 5.35
C TYR A 175 -15.90 0.78 5.10
N LYS A 176 -15.77 -0.44 4.60
CA LYS A 176 -16.90 -1.33 4.26
C LYS A 176 -17.17 -2.37 5.34
N LYS A 177 -16.10 -2.90 5.95
CA LYS A 177 -16.15 -3.90 7.02
C LYS A 177 -15.02 -3.64 8.03
N PRO A 178 -15.17 -4.08 9.29
CA PRO A 178 -14.07 -4.04 10.25
C PRO A 178 -12.87 -4.85 9.76
N LEU A 179 -11.67 -4.27 9.84
CA LEU A 179 -10.43 -5.00 9.60
C LEU A 179 -9.98 -5.65 10.91
N ARG A 180 -9.91 -6.99 10.93
CA ARG A 180 -9.60 -7.77 12.13
C ARG A 180 -8.10 -7.81 12.41
N VAL A 181 -7.74 -7.75 13.69
CA VAL A 181 -6.36 -7.88 14.17
C VAL A 181 -6.28 -8.80 15.40
N PRO A 182 -5.19 -9.56 15.59
CA PRO A 182 -4.02 -9.64 14.70
C PRO A 182 -4.32 -10.38 13.39
N GLY A 183 -3.51 -10.16 12.36
CA GLY A 183 -3.60 -10.90 11.10
C GLY A 183 -3.13 -10.14 9.85
N LEU A 184 -3.15 -10.86 8.73
CA LEU A 184 -2.73 -10.34 7.42
C LEU A 184 -3.78 -9.42 6.82
N VAL A 185 -3.34 -8.25 6.34
CA VAL A 185 -4.06 -7.44 5.36
C VAL A 185 -3.23 -7.30 4.09
N VAL A 186 -3.91 -7.32 2.95
CA VAL A 186 -3.31 -7.06 1.64
C VAL A 186 -3.91 -5.78 1.06
N ILE A 187 -3.07 -4.77 0.85
CA ILE A 187 -3.45 -3.53 0.16
C ILE A 187 -3.09 -3.66 -1.31
N ARG A 188 -4.05 -3.41 -2.20
CA ARG A 188 -3.87 -3.43 -3.65
C ARG A 188 -4.01 -2.00 -4.16
N ALA A 189 -2.98 -1.45 -4.79
CA ALA A 189 -2.99 -0.07 -5.29
C ALA A 189 -2.71 -0.01 -6.80
N LYS A 190 -3.38 0.91 -7.48
CA LYS A 190 -3.22 1.14 -8.91
C LYS A 190 -3.32 2.61 -9.26
N VAL A 191 -2.38 3.11 -10.05
CA VAL A 191 -2.55 4.41 -10.71
C VAL A 191 -3.55 4.23 -11.85
N VAL A 192 -4.71 4.89 -11.72
CA VAL A 192 -5.83 4.76 -12.66
C VAL A 192 -5.84 5.86 -13.71
N ALA A 193 -5.13 6.96 -13.49
CA ALA A 193 -4.90 7.99 -14.48
C ALA A 193 -3.71 8.88 -14.11
N ARG A 194 -3.10 9.52 -15.11
CA ARG A 194 -2.18 10.65 -14.95
C ARG A 194 -2.60 11.77 -15.89
N VAL A 195 -3.04 12.90 -15.33
CA VAL A 195 -3.47 14.08 -16.11
C VAL A 195 -2.61 15.27 -15.71
N GLY A 196 -1.70 15.65 -16.60
CA GLY A 196 -0.66 16.64 -16.31
C GLY A 196 0.17 16.22 -15.09
N ARG A 197 0.06 17.00 -14.01
CA ARG A 197 0.79 16.81 -12.75
C ARG A 197 0.06 15.93 -11.72
N LYS A 198 -1.15 15.46 -12.03
CA LYS A 198 -1.99 14.71 -11.08
C LYS A 198 -1.94 13.22 -11.39
N TYR A 199 -1.61 12.41 -10.38
CA TYR A 199 -1.73 10.95 -10.43
C TYR A 199 -2.96 10.55 -9.64
N TRP A 200 -3.94 9.95 -10.30
CA TRP A 200 -5.14 9.41 -9.66
C TRP A 200 -4.90 7.94 -9.33
N VAL A 201 -5.26 7.54 -8.12
CA VAL A 201 -4.94 6.21 -7.60
C VAL A 201 -6.18 5.63 -6.94
N ARG A 202 -6.42 4.35 -7.19
CA ARG A 202 -7.41 3.56 -6.46
C ARG A 202 -6.70 2.49 -5.64
N ALA A 203 -7.17 2.24 -4.42
CA ALA A 203 -6.70 1.11 -3.64
C ALA A 203 -7.80 0.40 -2.87
N GLN A 204 -7.56 -0.87 -2.56
CA GLN A 204 -8.44 -1.70 -1.75
C GLN A 204 -7.63 -2.42 -0.68
N ALA A 205 -8.09 -2.35 0.57
CA ALA A 205 -7.64 -3.24 1.63
C ALA A 205 -8.50 -4.50 1.59
N VAL A 206 -7.84 -5.65 1.50
CA VAL A 206 -8.46 -6.97 1.42
C VAL A 206 -8.01 -7.79 2.62
N GLN A 207 -8.95 -8.50 3.22
CA GLN A 207 -8.68 -9.46 4.30
C GLN A 207 -9.38 -10.78 3.98
N GLU A 208 -8.73 -11.88 4.34
CA GLU A 208 -9.34 -13.21 4.28
C GLU A 208 -10.35 -13.37 5.42
N GLU A 209 -11.57 -13.81 5.12
CA GLU A 209 -12.60 -14.03 6.14
C GLU A 209 -12.21 -15.19 7.05
N SER A 210 -12.28 -14.98 8.38
CA SER A 210 -12.05 -16.03 9.37
C SER A 210 -13.29 -16.90 9.56
N ASP A 211 -13.08 -18.16 9.94
CA ASP A 211 -14.15 -19.14 10.14
C ASP A 211 -15.11 -18.78 11.29
N GLU A 212 -14.70 -17.92 12.22
CA GLU A 212 -15.54 -17.47 13.35
C GLU A 212 -16.79 -16.69 12.91
N ASN A 213 -16.79 -16.10 11.72
CA ASN A 213 -17.96 -15.42 11.15
C ASN A 213 -18.95 -16.39 10.46
N ASN A 214 -18.55 -17.63 10.17
CA ASN A 214 -19.43 -18.68 9.64
C ASN A 214 -20.05 -19.43 10.81
N GLY A 215 -21.05 -18.82 11.44
CA GLY A 215 -21.72 -19.32 12.64
C GLY A 215 -21.88 -20.85 12.68
N ARG A 216 -21.51 -21.45 13.82
CA ARG A 216 -21.62 -22.88 14.20
C ARG A 216 -22.44 -23.73 13.21
N GLY A 217 -21.79 -24.22 12.17
CA GLY A 217 -22.32 -25.24 11.28
C GLY A 217 -21.28 -26.35 11.16
N LEU A 218 -21.63 -27.57 11.58
CA LEU A 218 -20.80 -28.74 11.36
C LEU A 218 -20.54 -28.89 9.85
N GLY A 219 -19.27 -28.72 9.43
CA GLY A 219 -18.81 -28.86 8.05
C GLY A 219 -18.29 -27.56 7.45
N GLY A 220 -17.12 -27.09 7.92
CA GLY A 220 -16.44 -25.94 7.34
C GLY A 220 -15.90 -26.23 5.92
N PRO A 221 -15.89 -25.26 4.99
CA PRO A 221 -15.26 -25.42 3.68
C PRO A 221 -13.79 -25.79 3.83
N LEU A 222 -13.25 -26.60 2.90
CA LEU A 222 -11.81 -26.89 2.83
C LEU A 222 -11.00 -25.59 2.90
N GLU A 223 -9.92 -25.60 3.71
CA GLU A 223 -8.96 -24.51 3.93
C GLU A 223 -8.50 -23.74 2.66
N TRP A 224 -8.59 -24.33 1.47
CA TRP A 224 -8.14 -23.71 0.21
C TRP A 224 -9.07 -22.64 -0.37
N ALA A 225 -10.30 -22.47 0.13
CA ALA A 225 -11.30 -21.57 -0.45
C ALA A 225 -11.73 -20.40 0.45
N LYS A 226 -10.90 -19.99 1.42
CA LYS A 226 -11.24 -18.83 2.27
C LYS A 226 -11.47 -17.57 1.43
N LYS A 227 -12.61 -16.94 1.68
CA LYS A 227 -13.11 -15.81 0.88
C LYS A 227 -12.28 -14.57 1.20
N LYS A 228 -11.81 -13.90 0.16
CA LYS A 228 -11.03 -12.66 0.23
C LYS A 228 -12.00 -11.49 0.08
N THR A 229 -12.15 -10.68 1.10
CA THR A 229 -13.15 -9.62 1.15
C THR A 229 -12.50 -8.25 1.20
N VAL A 230 -13.01 -7.33 0.38
CA VAL A 230 -12.64 -5.91 0.45
C VAL A 230 -13.25 -5.31 1.72
N VAL A 231 -12.40 -4.92 2.66
CA VAL A 231 -12.81 -4.30 3.93
C VAL A 231 -12.74 -2.77 3.86
N THR A 232 -11.91 -2.22 2.97
CA THR A 232 -11.80 -0.77 2.75
C THR A 232 -11.47 -0.51 1.28
N ASP A 233 -12.09 0.51 0.70
CA ASP A 233 -11.83 1.00 -0.68
C ASP A 233 -11.49 2.47 -0.61
N ALA A 234 -10.62 2.94 -1.49
CA ALA A 234 -10.15 4.31 -1.46
C ALA A 234 -9.84 4.84 -2.85
N MET A 235 -10.10 6.13 -3.03
CA MET A 235 -9.69 6.91 -4.19
C MET A 235 -8.89 8.12 -3.70
N ALA A 236 -7.78 8.41 -4.36
CA ALA A 236 -6.89 9.50 -3.99
C ALA A 236 -6.24 10.11 -5.22
N PHE A 237 -5.63 11.28 -5.05
CA PHE A 237 -4.69 11.78 -6.04
C PHE A 237 -3.49 12.47 -5.41
N TRP A 238 -2.35 12.30 -6.08
CA TRP A 238 -1.09 12.96 -5.77
C TRP A 238 -0.82 14.08 -6.78
N ILE A 239 -0.15 15.14 -6.34
CA ILE A 239 0.29 16.25 -7.19
C ILE A 239 1.82 16.28 -7.24
N GLN A 240 2.37 16.27 -8.45
CA GLN A 240 3.77 16.62 -8.72
C GLN A 240 3.95 18.14 -8.69
N THR A 241 4.74 18.67 -7.75
CA THR A 241 4.87 20.12 -7.54
C THR A 241 5.97 20.75 -8.38
N ALA A 242 7.03 20.00 -8.73
CA ALA A 242 8.05 20.43 -9.68
C ALA A 242 7.55 20.33 -11.14
N PRO A 243 7.93 21.24 -12.05
CA PRO A 243 7.67 21.08 -13.48
C PRO A 243 8.30 19.77 -13.97
N SER A 244 7.59 19.03 -14.82
CA SER A 244 8.25 18.06 -15.69
C SER A 244 9.17 18.86 -16.61
N LEU A 245 10.48 18.76 -16.39
CA LEU A 245 11.48 19.25 -17.34
C LEU A 245 11.31 18.55 -18.69
#